data_AF-A0ABC9SPG8-F1
#
_entry.id   AF-A0ABC9SPG8-F1
#
_cell.length_a   1.000
_cell.length_b   1.000
_cell.length_c   1.000
_cell.angle_alpha   90.00
_cell.angle_beta   90.00
_cell.angle_gamma   90.00
#
_symmetry.space_group_name_H-M   'P 1'
#
loop_
_entity.id
_entity.type
_entity.pdbx_description
1 polymer ?
#
loop_
_entity_poly.entity_id
_entity_poly.type
_entity_poly.pdbx_seq_one_letter_code
_entity_poly.pdbx_strand_id
1 'polypeptide(L)'
;MNRQLDIFDVEPEIVKFDIRKAHVKQRKGKVSFTDVLAKIPRDAKDVEELPKKAMKKTGPDYRFDMFVDYVTALWRYQRSKINNFSWEAAEELCKKMRDEGKAVRLRIYLDSGFEPLKVDRYLK
;
A
#
# COMPACT_ATOMS: atom_id res chain seq x y z
N MET A 1 -17.79 -27.55 28.47
CA MET A 1 -17.14 -26.26 28.80
C MET A 1 -17.11 -25.43 27.54
N ASN A 2 -18.06 -24.51 27.38
CA ASN A 2 -18.25 -23.75 26.15
C ASN A 2 -17.31 -22.54 26.18
N ARG A 3 -16.24 -22.57 25.36
CA ARG A 3 -15.39 -21.41 25.13
C ARG A 3 -16.17 -20.42 24.27
N GLN A 4 -16.81 -19.46 24.93
CA GLN A 4 -17.33 -18.25 24.29
C GLN A 4 -16.12 -17.46 23.80
N LEU A 5 -15.99 -17.37 22.48
CA LEU A 5 -14.99 -16.52 21.83
C LEU A 5 -15.51 -15.08 21.90
N ASP A 6 -14.75 -14.20 22.55
CA ASP A 6 -15.07 -12.77 22.63
C ASP A 6 -15.15 -12.17 21.22
N ILE A 7 -16.28 -11.54 20.92
CA ILE A 7 -16.62 -10.84 19.66
C ILE A 7 -15.61 -9.74 19.27
N PHE A 8 -14.70 -9.38 20.18
CA PHE A 8 -13.80 -8.23 20.04
C PHE A 8 -12.37 -8.57 19.62
N ASP A 9 -12.04 -9.86 19.43
CA ASP A 9 -10.69 -10.29 19.01
C ASP A 9 -10.67 -10.80 17.57
N VAL A 10 -11.56 -10.26 16.73
CA VAL A 10 -11.39 -10.38 15.27
C VAL A 10 -10.23 -9.46 14.90
N GLU A 11 -9.01 -9.99 14.98
CA GLU A 11 -7.90 -9.45 14.20
C GLU A 11 -8.45 -9.24 12.78
N PRO A 12 -8.40 -8.01 12.22
CA PRO A 12 -9.02 -7.75 10.94
C PRO A 12 -8.43 -8.76 9.97
N GLU A 13 -9.31 -9.65 9.46
CA GLU A 13 -8.94 -10.67 8.48
C GLU A 13 -8.03 -9.98 7.47
N ILE A 14 -6.83 -10.53 7.27
CA ILE A 14 -5.87 -9.95 6.34
C ILE A 14 -6.47 -10.16 4.94
N VAL A 15 -7.31 -9.23 4.51
CA VAL A 15 -8.01 -9.31 3.24
C VAL A 15 -6.99 -8.96 2.15
N LYS A 16 -6.60 -9.96 1.37
CA LYS A 16 -5.88 -9.75 0.11
C LYS A 16 -6.68 -8.77 -0.75
N PHE A 17 -5.98 -7.88 -1.43
CA PHE A 17 -6.65 -6.94 -2.34
C PHE A 17 -7.53 -7.69 -3.34
N ASP A 18 -8.77 -7.23 -3.47
CA ASP A 18 -9.79 -7.78 -4.36
C ASP A 18 -10.39 -6.62 -5.14
N ILE A 19 -10.06 -6.56 -6.43
CA ILE A 19 -10.54 -5.54 -7.36
C ILE A 19 -12.08 -5.52 -7.42
N ARG A 20 -12.76 -6.65 -7.21
CA ARG A 20 -14.23 -6.72 -7.26
C ARG A 20 -14.89 -6.01 -6.08
N LYS A 21 -14.20 -5.90 -4.95
CA LYS A 21 -14.65 -5.15 -3.77
C LYS A 21 -14.26 -3.67 -3.82
N ALA A 22 -13.37 -3.31 -4.73
CA ALA A 22 -12.86 -1.96 -4.88
C ALA A 22 -13.90 -1.01 -5.49
N HIS A 23 -14.01 0.19 -4.92
CA HIS A 23 -14.89 1.22 -5.47
C HIS A 23 -14.17 1.94 -6.62
N VAL A 24 -14.40 1.47 -7.83
CA VAL A 24 -13.71 1.98 -9.01
C VAL A 24 -14.27 3.35 -9.39
N LYS A 25 -13.43 4.38 -9.30
CA LYS A 25 -13.73 5.71 -9.85
C LYS A 25 -13.48 5.68 -11.35
N GLN A 26 -14.43 5.13 -12.12
CA GLN A 26 -14.39 5.17 -13.58
C GLN A 26 -14.68 6.58 -14.08
N ARG A 27 -13.75 7.17 -14.83
CA ARG A 27 -14.04 8.28 -15.75
C ARG A 27 -14.09 7.68 -17.16
N LYS A 28 -15.16 7.95 -17.93
CA LYS A 28 -15.27 7.50 -19.34
C LYS A 28 -13.98 7.82 -20.11
N GLY A 29 -13.32 6.78 -20.63
CA GLY A 29 -12.08 6.88 -21.40
C GLY A 29 -10.80 7.14 -20.61
N LYS A 30 -10.81 7.06 -19.27
CA LYS A 30 -9.63 7.29 -18.42
C LYS A 30 -9.40 6.16 -17.42
N VAL A 31 -8.11 5.97 -17.12
CA VAL A 31 -7.52 5.11 -16.09
C VAL A 31 -8.38 4.94 -14.83
N SER A 32 -8.60 3.67 -14.46
CA SER A 32 -9.45 3.30 -13.33
C SER A 32 -8.65 3.34 -12.03
N PHE A 33 -9.06 4.21 -11.12
CA PHE A 33 -8.46 4.31 -9.79
C PHE A 33 -9.38 3.78 -8.72
N THR A 34 -8.80 3.18 -7.68
CA THR A 34 -9.48 2.91 -6.42
C THR A 34 -8.68 3.51 -5.27
N ASP A 35 -9.40 4.07 -4.31
CA ASP A 35 -8.80 4.52 -3.07
C ASP A 35 -8.99 3.41 -2.03
N VAL A 36 -7.93 3.02 -1.32
CA VAL A 36 -7.98 2.01 -0.27
C VAL A 36 -7.23 2.47 0.96
N LEU A 37 -7.55 1.88 2.09
CA LEU A 37 -6.77 1.93 3.32
C LEU A 37 -6.02 0.60 3.44
N ALA A 38 -4.70 0.63 3.36
CA ALA A 38 -3.86 -0.56 3.35
C ALA A 38 -2.63 -0.39 4.23
N LYS A 39 -2.14 -1.46 4.85
CA LYS A 39 -0.91 -1.46 5.64
C LYS A 39 0.29 -1.69 4.73
N ILE A 40 1.35 -0.93 4.96
CA ILE A 40 2.63 -1.12 4.27
C ILE A 40 3.37 -2.24 5.00
N PRO A 41 3.80 -3.30 4.29
CA PRO A 41 4.58 -4.38 4.88
C PRO A 41 5.96 -3.87 5.31
N ARG A 42 6.48 -4.36 6.44
CA ARG A 42 7.85 -4.07 6.89
C ARG A 42 8.94 -4.57 5.94
N ASP A 43 8.57 -5.46 5.02
CA ASP A 43 9.46 -5.95 3.97
C ASP A 43 9.67 -4.95 2.84
N ALA A 44 8.81 -3.94 2.68
CA ALA A 44 9.02 -2.86 1.74
C ALA A 44 10.19 -2.00 2.22
N LYS A 45 11.31 -2.04 1.50
CA LYS A 45 12.58 -1.41 1.89
C LYS A 45 13.09 -0.48 0.81
N ASP A 46 13.60 0.66 1.24
CA ASP A 46 14.31 1.60 0.38
C ASP A 46 15.68 1.03 -0.05
N VAL A 47 16.25 1.54 -1.15
CA VAL A 47 17.62 1.29 -1.62
C VAL A 47 18.64 1.32 -0.48
N GLU A 48 18.53 2.30 0.42
CA GLU A 48 19.47 2.46 1.52
C GLU A 48 19.37 1.35 2.59
N GLU A 49 18.18 0.75 2.73
CA GLU A 49 17.89 -0.30 3.71
C GLU A 49 18.13 -1.71 3.15
N LEU A 50 18.36 -1.83 1.85
CA LEU A 50 18.65 -3.10 1.21
C LEU A 50 20.08 -3.53 1.49
N PRO A 51 20.30 -4.83 1.75
CA PRO A 51 21.65 -5.33 1.89
C PRO A 51 22.42 -5.07 0.59
N LYS A 52 23.52 -4.32 0.64
CA LYS A 52 24.40 -4.03 -0.51
C LYS A 52 24.84 -5.28 -1.29
N LYS A 53 24.85 -6.44 -0.61
CA LYS A 53 25.15 -7.75 -1.21
C LYS A 53 23.98 -8.33 -2.02
N ALA A 54 22.72 -8.04 -1.68
CA ALA A 54 21.54 -8.50 -2.38
C ALA A 54 21.36 -7.79 -3.73
N MET A 55 21.56 -6.46 -3.76
CA MET A 55 21.56 -5.67 -5.01
C MET A 55 22.58 -6.17 -6.05
N LYS A 56 23.70 -6.74 -5.62
CA LYS A 56 24.78 -7.20 -6.50
C LYS A 56 24.62 -8.64 -7.01
N LYS A 57 23.77 -9.46 -6.39
CA LYS A 57 23.73 -10.91 -6.63
C LYS A 57 22.48 -11.44 -7.31
N THR A 58 21.34 -10.74 -7.20
CA THR A 58 20.04 -11.41 -7.43
C THR A 58 19.08 -10.69 -8.38
N GLY A 59 19.52 -9.64 -9.09
CA GLY A 59 18.65 -8.86 -9.97
C GLY A 59 17.75 -7.88 -9.20
N PRO A 60 16.65 -7.35 -9.80
CA PRO A 60 15.76 -6.41 -9.13
C PRO A 60 15.21 -7.00 -7.82
N ASP A 61 15.40 -6.27 -6.72
CA ASP A 61 14.98 -6.72 -5.40
C ASP A 61 13.49 -6.41 -5.22
N TYR A 62 12.66 -7.45 -5.11
CA TYR A 62 11.21 -7.32 -4.95
C TYR A 62 10.81 -6.40 -3.78
N ARG A 63 11.67 -6.25 -2.76
CA ARG A 63 11.44 -5.38 -1.60
C ARG A 63 11.49 -3.91 -1.99
N PHE A 64 12.36 -3.57 -2.93
CA PHE A 64 12.48 -2.22 -3.48
C PHE A 64 11.28 -1.91 -4.36
N ASP A 65 10.95 -2.82 -5.28
CA ASP A 65 9.80 -2.64 -6.18
C ASP A 65 8.51 -2.45 -5.38
N MET A 66 8.32 -3.26 -4.34
CA MET A 66 7.21 -3.11 -3.39
C MET A 66 7.22 -1.73 -2.72
N PHE A 67 8.38 -1.26 -2.24
CA PHE A 67 8.49 0.07 -1.64
C PHE A 67 8.07 1.17 -2.64
N VAL A 68 8.59 1.13 -3.87
CA VAL A 68 8.26 2.09 -4.93
C VAL A 68 6.78 2.08 -5.25
N ASP A 69 6.15 0.90 -5.31
CA ASP A 69 4.71 0.81 -5.58
C ASP A 69 3.86 1.43 -4.47
N TYR A 70 4.19 1.15 -3.20
CA TYR A 70 3.50 1.75 -2.05
C TYR A 70 3.69 3.27 -2.00
N VAL A 71 4.92 3.76 -2.24
CA VAL A 71 5.20 5.20 -2.32
C VAL A 71 4.43 5.83 -3.48
N THR A 72 4.41 5.18 -4.65
CA THR A 72 3.66 5.67 -5.82
C THR A 72 2.17 5.81 -5.51
N ALA A 73 1.57 4.78 -4.91
CA ALA A 73 0.15 4.78 -4.58
C ALA A 73 -0.20 5.82 -3.50
N LEU A 74 0.68 6.01 -2.52
CA LEU A 74 0.54 7.03 -1.47
C LEU A 74 0.68 8.43 -2.05
N TRP A 75 1.71 8.66 -2.87
CA TRP A 75 1.97 9.92 -3.55
C TRP A 75 0.79 10.31 -4.46
N ARG A 76 0.24 9.37 -5.25
CA ARG A 76 -0.95 9.60 -6.08
C ARG A 76 -2.16 10.03 -5.25
N TYR A 77 -2.36 9.41 -4.08
CA TYR A 77 -3.47 9.77 -3.20
C TYR A 77 -3.29 11.19 -2.64
N GLN A 78 -2.09 11.50 -2.14
CA GLN A 78 -1.78 12.81 -1.58
C GLN A 78 -1.81 13.90 -2.63
N ARG A 79 -1.27 13.65 -3.83
CA ARG A 79 -1.27 14.61 -4.93
C ARG A 79 -2.68 14.94 -5.43
N SER A 80 -3.62 14.02 -5.28
CA SER A 80 -5.04 14.29 -5.54
C SER A 80 -5.66 15.31 -4.57
N LYS A 81 -5.04 15.55 -3.41
CA LYS A 81 -5.51 16.47 -2.37
C LYS A 81 -4.64 17.71 -2.27
N ILE A 82 -3.34 17.56 -2.48
CA ILE A 82 -2.30 18.56 -2.31
C ILE A 82 -1.52 18.62 -3.63
N ASN A 83 -1.73 19.68 -4.43
CA ASN A 83 -1.12 19.80 -5.76
C ASN A 83 0.42 19.76 -5.77
N ASN A 84 1.05 20.24 -4.69
CA ASN A 84 2.53 20.35 -4.57
C ASN A 84 3.14 19.29 -3.64
N PHE A 85 2.53 18.11 -3.53
CA PHE A 85 3.09 17.03 -2.71
C PHE A 85 4.34 16.43 -3.39
N SER A 86 5.50 16.52 -2.72
CA SER A 86 6.76 16.00 -3.23
C SER A 86 6.85 14.47 -3.10
N TRP A 87 7.71 13.86 -3.91
CA TRP A 87 8.01 12.43 -3.83
C TRP A 87 8.72 12.08 -2.52
N GLU A 88 9.70 12.89 -2.12
CA GLU A 88 10.44 12.72 -0.87
C GLU A 88 9.52 12.68 0.37
N ALA A 89 8.52 13.58 0.43
CA ALA A 89 7.52 13.56 1.49
C ALA A 89 6.64 12.29 1.46
N ALA A 90 6.44 11.70 0.28
CA ALA A 90 5.75 10.43 0.15
C ALA A 90 6.59 9.26 0.70
N GLU A 91 7.90 9.26 0.42
CA GLU A 91 8.84 8.26 0.91
C GLU A 91 8.96 8.31 2.44
N GLU A 92 9.16 9.50 3.01
CA GLU A 92 9.20 9.70 4.46
C GLU A 92 7.90 9.24 5.13
N LEU A 93 6.74 9.61 4.55
CA LEU A 93 5.45 9.18 5.09
C LEU A 93 5.27 7.66 4.97
N CYS A 94 5.73 7.05 3.88
CA CYS A 94 5.69 5.60 3.68
C CYS A 94 6.53 4.88 4.75
N LYS A 95 7.78 5.29 4.95
CA LYS A 95 8.69 4.76 5.98
C LYS A 95 8.08 4.89 7.38
N LYS A 96 7.60 6.09 7.72
CA LYS A 96 6.96 6.35 9.02
C LYS A 96 5.76 5.44 9.27
N MET A 97 4.87 5.30 8.30
CA MET A 97 3.65 4.51 8.46
C MET A 97 3.93 3.00 8.47
N ARG A 98 4.96 2.56 7.73
CA ARG A 98 5.50 1.19 7.79
C ARG A 98 6.03 0.85 9.18
N ASP A 99 6.82 1.75 9.76
CA ASP A 99 7.45 1.54 11.08
C ASP A 99 6.40 1.55 12.19
N GLU A 100 5.44 2.48 12.12
CA GLU A 100 4.27 2.54 13.01
C GLU A 100 3.28 1.37 12.79
N GLY A 101 3.36 0.65 11.67
CA GLY A 101 2.44 -0.42 11.30
C GLY A 101 1.00 0.06 11.05
N LYS A 102 0.81 1.35 10.78
CA LYS A 102 -0.50 1.97 10.56
C LYS A 102 -0.93 1.84 9.11
N ALA A 103 -2.23 1.70 8.91
CA ALA A 103 -2.79 1.68 7.57
C ALA A 103 -2.77 3.09 6.95
N VAL A 104 -2.35 3.16 5.70
CA VAL A 104 -2.26 4.37 4.90
C VAL A 104 -3.32 4.39 3.82
N ARG A 105 -3.74 5.60 3.47
CA ARG A 105 -4.64 5.79 2.33
C ARG A 105 -3.82 5.79 1.05
N LEU A 106 -4.12 4.84 0.18
CA LEU A 106 -3.42 4.59 -1.07
C LEU A 106 -4.39 4.78 -2.23
N ARG A 107 -3.91 5.34 -3.32
CA ARG A 107 -4.63 5.38 -4.60
C ARG A 107 -3.98 4.40 -5.55
N ILE A 108 -4.67 3.29 -5.77
CA ILE A 108 -4.20 2.22 -6.65
C ILE A 108 -4.69 2.51 -8.06
N TYR A 109 -3.79 2.37 -9.00
CA TYR A 109 -4.12 2.33 -10.41
C TYR A 109 -4.36 0.88 -10.80
N LEU A 110 -5.59 0.56 -11.21
CA LEU A 110 -6.00 -0.83 -11.39
C LEU A 110 -5.26 -1.53 -12.54
N ASP A 111 -4.76 -0.79 -13.54
CA ASP A 111 -4.00 -1.37 -14.65
C ASP A 111 -2.48 -1.43 -14.38
N SER A 112 -1.96 -0.99 -13.22
CA SER A 112 -0.51 -1.12 -12.93
C SER A 112 -0.09 -2.51 -12.46
N GLY A 113 -1.04 -3.41 -12.19
CA GLY A 113 -0.75 -4.72 -11.57
C GLY A 113 -0.29 -4.64 -10.12
N PHE A 114 -0.39 -3.46 -9.47
CA PHE A 114 -0.05 -3.29 -8.07
C PHE A 114 -1.20 -3.73 -7.17
N GLU A 115 -0.91 -4.71 -6.31
CA GLU A 115 -1.87 -5.25 -5.35
C GLU A 115 -1.28 -5.13 -3.93
N PRO A 116 -1.82 -4.25 -3.08
CA PRO A 116 -1.34 -4.16 -1.71
C PRO A 116 -1.65 -5.46 -0.96
N LEU A 117 -0.66 -5.91 -0.19
CA LEU A 117 -0.72 -7.19 0.51
C LEU A 117 -1.75 -7.21 1.65
N LYS A 118 -2.00 -6.06 2.28
CA LYS A 118 -2.89 -5.93 3.44
C LYS A 118 -3.82 -4.75 3.26
N VAL A 119 -5.09 -5.01 2.93
CA VAL A 119 -6.11 -3.96 2.79
C VAL A 119 -7.04 -4.00 3.99
N ASP A 120 -7.06 -2.92 4.76
CA ASP A 120 -7.96 -2.76 5.91
C ASP A 120 -9.37 -2.36 5.44
N ARG A 121 -9.48 -1.46 4.44
CA ARG A 121 -10.79 -0.97 3.97
C ARG A 121 -10.72 -0.40 2.55
N TYR A 122 -11.75 -0.64 1.74
CA TYR A 122 -11.95 0.07 0.47
C TYR A 122 -12.62 1.42 0.73
N LEU A 123 -12.06 2.50 0.20
CA LEU A 123 -12.60 3.85 0.35
C LEU A 123 -13.57 4.13 -0.82
N LYS A 124 -14.70 4.77 -0.51
CA LYS A 124 -15.66 5.26 -1.52
C LYS A 124 -15.24 6.65 -2.00
#